data_AF-A0A382RGI1-F1
#
_entry.id   AF-A0A382RGI1-F1
#
_cell.length_a   1.000
_cell.length_b   1.000
_cell.length_c   1.000
_cell.angle_alpha   90.00
_cell.angle_beta   90.00
_cell.angle_gamma   90.00
#
_symmetry.space_group_name_H-M   'P 1'
#
loop_
_entity.id
_entity.type
_entity.pdbx_description
1 polymer ?
#
loop_
_entity_poly.entity_id
_entity_poly.type
_entity_poly.pdbx_seq_one_letter_code
_entity_poly.pdbx_strand_id
1 'polypeptide(L)'
;MAAEEFLEEREGHLMTSVEQARAAERLADERYRTGLETYITVLDSQRSAVQAEGELIAAKRLRLENRVDLYLALGGGFEQMASPFQLNEQQANFN
;
A
#
# COMPACT_ATOMS: atom_id res chain seq x y z
N MET A 1 13.73 12.08 0.21
CA MET A 1 14.53 10.86 0.45
C MET A 1 14.26 10.31 1.85
N ALA A 2 14.42 11.09 2.93
CA ALA A 2 14.14 10.60 4.31
C ALA A 2 12.72 10.02 4.55
N ALA A 3 11.68 10.58 3.91
CA ALA A 3 10.31 10.04 4.02
C ALA A 3 10.14 8.67 3.34
N GLU A 4 10.78 8.46 2.19
CA GLU A 4 10.73 7.19 1.45
C GLU A 4 11.46 6.09 2.23
N GLU A 5 12.64 6.40 2.77
CA GLU A 5 13.44 5.48 3.59
C GLU A 5 12.67 5.03 4.84
N PHE A 6 12.03 5.96 5.55
CA PHE A 6 11.19 5.63 6.71
C PHE A 6 10.00 4.74 6.34
N LEU A 7 9.35 5.01 5.20
CA LEU A 7 8.22 4.21 4.74
C LEU A 7 8.65 2.79 4.32
N GLU A 8 9.84 2.66 3.74
CA GLU A 8 10.44 1.37 3.38
C GLU A 8 10.81 0.55 4.63
N GLU A 9 11.43 1.16 5.64
CA GLU A 9 11.74 0.48 6.91
C GLU A 9 10.45 0.02 7.61
N ARG A 10 9.43 0.88 7.65
CA ARG A 10 8.12 0.53 8.20
C ARG A 10 7.46 -0.62 7.44
N GLU A 11 7.53 -0.62 6.10
CA GLU A 11 7.04 -1.73 5.27
C GLU A 11 7.76 -3.04 5.63
N GLY A 12 9.09 -3.00 5.81
CA GLY A 12 9.89 -4.16 6.20
C GLY A 12 9.47 -4.74 7.55
N HIS A 13 9.28 -3.90 8.58
CA HIS A 13 8.79 -4.37 9.88
C HIS A 13 7.39 -4.98 9.81
N LEU A 14 6.49 -4.39 9.02
CA LEU A 14 5.15 -4.93 8.83
C LEU A 14 5.16 -6.25 8.07
N MET A 15 6.08 -6.45 7.11
CA MET A 15 6.28 -7.74 6.48
C MET A 15 6.67 -8.82 7.49
N THR A 16 7.62 -8.52 8.39
CA THR A 16 7.98 -9.46 9.47
C THR A 16 6.79 -9.72 10.40
N SER A 17 6.01 -8.68 10.76
CA SER A 17 4.81 -8.83 11.59
C SER A 17 3.79 -9.79 10.98
N VAL A 18 3.52 -9.65 9.67
CA VAL A 18 2.63 -10.56 8.92
C VAL A 18 3.15 -11.99 8.95
N GLU A 19 4.45 -12.19 8.74
CA GLU A 19 5.05 -13.53 8.76
C GLU A 19 4.86 -14.21 10.13
N GLN A 20 5.11 -13.46 11.22
CA GLN A 20 4.95 -13.97 12.59
C GLN A 20 3.48 -14.24 12.92
N ALA A 21 2.57 -13.36 12.54
CA ALA A 21 1.14 -13.56 12.78
C ALA A 21 0.60 -14.79 12.03
N ARG A 22 1.04 -15.01 10.79
CA ARG A 22 0.73 -16.22 10.02
C ARG A 22 1.35 -17.48 10.62
N ALA A 23 2.55 -17.39 11.20
CA ALA A 23 3.15 -18.51 11.92
C ALA A 23 2.35 -18.87 13.19
N ALA A 24 1.89 -17.85 13.94
CA ALA A 24 1.05 -18.04 15.11
C ALA A 24 -0.31 -18.67 14.76
N GLU A 25 -0.94 -18.23 13.67
CA GLU A 25 -2.17 -18.84 13.12
C GLU A 25 -1.99 -20.34 12.84
N ARG A 26 -0.91 -20.71 12.13
CA ARG A 26 -0.62 -22.12 11.83
C ARG A 26 -0.39 -22.95 13.09
N LEU A 27 0.32 -22.39 14.07
CA LEU A 27 0.57 -23.06 15.34
C LEU A 27 -0.73 -23.26 16.13
N ALA A 28 -1.62 -22.27 16.16
CA ALA A 28 -2.92 -22.37 16.81
C ALA A 28 -3.79 -23.45 16.15
N ASP A 29 -3.81 -23.53 14.81
CA ASP A 29 -4.52 -24.59 14.09
C ASP A 29 -3.98 -25.98 14.44
N GLU A 30 -2.65 -26.15 14.49
CA GLU A 30 -2.02 -27.41 14.89
C GLU A 30 -2.40 -27.82 16.33
N ARG A 31 -2.36 -26.87 17.27
CA ARG A 31 -2.76 -27.10 18.67
C ARG A 31 -4.23 -27.43 18.82
N TYR A 32 -5.11 -26.77 18.05
CA TYR A 32 -6.52 -27.10 18.02
C TYR A 32 -6.76 -28.52 17.50
N ARG A 33 -6.11 -28.90 16.39
CA ARG A 33 -6.24 -30.24 15.80
C ARG A 33 -5.73 -31.37 16.69
N THR A 34 -4.78 -31.05 17.56
CA THR A 34 -4.25 -31.97 18.58
C THR A 34 -5.03 -31.93 19.89
N GLY A 35 -6.02 -31.05 20.02
CA GLY A 35 -6.87 -30.91 21.21
C GLY A 35 -6.23 -30.13 22.37
N LEU A 36 -5.09 -29.47 22.14
CA LEU A 36 -4.38 -28.67 23.15
C LEU A 36 -4.98 -27.27 23.35
N GLU A 37 -5.71 -26.74 22.37
CA GLU A 37 -6.34 -25.42 22.43
C GLU A 37 -7.77 -25.44 21.88
N THR A 38 -8.55 -24.43 22.23
CA THR A 38 -9.93 -24.25 21.72
C THR A 38 -9.92 -23.55 20.38
N TYR A 39 -10.92 -23.83 19.53
CA TYR A 39 -11.05 -23.21 18.21
C TYR A 39 -11.11 -21.67 18.25
N ILE A 40 -11.53 -21.07 19.37
CA ILE A 40 -11.53 -19.61 19.52
C ILE A 40 -10.13 -19.01 19.41
N THR A 41 -9.08 -19.74 19.84
CA THR A 41 -7.68 -19.30 19.71
C THR A 41 -7.23 -19.29 18.23
N VAL A 42 -7.76 -20.22 17.43
CA VAL A 42 -7.54 -20.23 15.97
C VAL A 42 -8.18 -18.99 15.35
N LEU A 43 -9.41 -18.67 15.71
CA LEU A 43 -10.10 -17.49 15.18
C LEU A 43 -9.44 -16.16 15.60
N ASP A 44 -8.91 -16.09 16.82
CA ASP A 44 -8.20 -14.91 17.30
C ASP A 44 -6.86 -14.72 16.57
N SER A 45 -6.08 -15.80 16.39
CA SER A 45 -4.83 -15.75 15.63
C SER A 45 -5.05 -15.46 14.14
N GLN A 46 -6.12 -15.99 13.54
CA GLN A 46 -6.56 -15.61 12.18
C GLN A 46 -6.90 -14.13 12.07
N ARG A 47 -7.68 -13.60 13.03
CA ARG A 47 -8.03 -12.17 13.08
C ARG A 47 -6.76 -11.31 13.16
N SER A 48 -5.82 -11.68 14.01
CA SER A 48 -4.53 -10.99 14.17
C SER A 48 -3.71 -11.01 12.86
N ALA A 49 -3.63 -12.16 12.19
CA ALA A 49 -2.95 -12.27 10.89
C ALA A 49 -3.58 -11.36 9.81
N VAL A 50 -4.90 -11.33 9.72
CA VAL A 50 -5.62 -10.44 8.78
C VAL A 50 -5.39 -8.96 9.11
N GLN A 51 -5.36 -8.61 10.40
CA GLN A 51 -5.05 -7.23 10.82
C GLN A 51 -3.64 -6.82 10.41
N ALA A 52 -2.64 -7.66 10.67
CA ALA A 52 -1.25 -7.40 10.26
C ALA A 52 -1.11 -7.23 8.73
N GLU A 53 -1.82 -8.05 7.95
CA GLU A 53 -1.84 -7.93 6.48
C GLU A 53 -2.47 -6.61 6.03
N GLY A 54 -3.56 -6.20 6.68
CA GLY A 54 -4.20 -4.91 6.42
C GLY A 54 -3.25 -3.74 6.68
N GLU A 55 -2.48 -3.79 7.76
CA GLU A 55 -1.47 -2.77 8.08
C GLU A 55 -0.35 -2.71 7.03
N LEU A 56 0.16 -3.85 6.58
CA LEU A 56 1.16 -3.93 5.51
C LEU A 56 0.63 -3.33 4.20
N ILE A 57 -0.62 -3.64 3.82
CA ILE A 57 -1.25 -3.08 2.63
C ILE A 57 -1.38 -1.56 2.75
N ALA A 58 -1.79 -1.06 3.91
CA ALA A 58 -1.91 0.38 4.16
C ALA A 58 -0.54 1.09 4.06
N ALA A 59 0.53 0.48 4.58
CA ALA A 59 1.88 1.01 4.46
C ALA A 59 2.38 1.04 3.00
N LYS A 60 2.16 -0.03 2.24
CA LYS A 60 2.45 -0.07 0.80
C LYS A 60 1.73 1.03 0.04
N ARG A 61 0.45 1.25 0.35
CA ARG A 61 -0.34 2.34 -0.25
C ARG A 61 0.28 3.70 0.04
N LEU A 62 0.62 3.97 1.30
CA LEU A 62 1.23 5.23 1.71
C LEU A 62 2.57 5.50 1.01
N ARG A 63 3.38 4.46 0.80
CA ARG A 63 4.63 4.56 0.04
C ARG A 63 4.40 4.90 -1.43
N LEU A 64 3.39 4.30 -2.05
CA LEU A 64 3.01 4.64 -3.43
C LEU A 64 2.49 6.07 -3.55
N GLU A 65 1.64 6.51 -2.61
CA GLU A 65 1.17 7.90 -2.53
C GLU A 65 2.35 8.88 -2.41
N ASN A 66 3.31 8.61 -1.51
CA ASN A 66 4.50 9.45 -1.35
C ASN A 66 5.32 9.58 -2.65
N ARG A 67 5.49 8.48 -3.38
CA ARG A 67 6.21 8.48 -4.66
C ARG A 67 5.50 9.30 -5.73
N VAL A 68 4.17 9.24 -5.78
CA VAL A 68 3.37 10.07 -6.70
C VAL A 68 3.51 11.55 -6.34
N ASP A 69 3.42 11.90 -5.06
CA ASP A 69 3.56 13.27 -4.59
C ASP A 69 4.94 13.85 -4.91
N LEU A 70 6.01 13.05 -4.71
CA LEU A 70 7.36 13.44 -5.09
C LEU A 70 7.51 13.66 -6.60
N TYR A 71 6.90 12.79 -7.43
CA TYR A 71 6.92 12.95 -8.89
C TYR A 71 6.22 14.25 -9.32
N LEU A 72 5.07 14.57 -8.72
CA LEU A 72 4.34 15.81 -8.99
C LEU A 72 5.13 17.04 -8.54
N ALA A 73 5.73 17.01 -7.34
CA ALA A 73 6.51 18.11 -6.78
C ALA A 73 7.79 18.42 -7.58
N LEU A 74 8.39 17.42 -8.23
CA LEU A 74 9.57 17.58 -9.10
C LEU A 74 9.21 18.12 -10.50
N GLY A 75 7.92 18.33 -10.78
CA GLY A 75 7.44 18.98 -11.99
C GLY A 75 6.97 18.05 -13.10
N GLY A 76 6.82 16.75 -12.83
CA GLY A 76 6.29 15.77 -13.80
C GLY A 76 4.84 16.04 -14.24
N GLY A 77 4.11 16.93 -13.55
CA GLY A 77 2.74 17.32 -13.91
C GLY A 77 2.62 18.55 -14.85
N PHE A 78 3.68 19.33 -15.07
CA PHE A 78 3.57 20.59 -15.82
C PHE A 78 3.58 20.40 -17.34
N GLU A 79 4.19 19.33 -17.88
CA GLU A 79 4.22 19.10 -19.33
C GLU A 79 2.85 18.69 -19.92
N GLN A 80 2.01 17.98 -19.17
CA GLN A 80 0.66 17.62 -19.62
C GLN A 80 -0.32 18.81 -19.60
N MET A 81 -0.06 19.84 -18.80
CA MET A 81 -0.86 21.06 -18.76
C MET A 81 -0.41 22.11 -19.79
N ALA A 82 0.81 21.96 -20.33
CA ALA A 82 1.42 22.90 -21.27
C ALA A 82 1.12 22.64 -22.76
N SER A 83 -0.02 22.00 -23.08
CA SER A 83 -0.63 22.13 -24.42
C SER A 83 -1.84 23.07 -24.38
N PRO A 84 -1.63 24.40 -24.28
CA PRO A 84 -2.68 25.37 -24.51
C PRO A 84 -3.04 25.33 -26.00
N PHE A 85 -4.17 24.68 -26.29
CA PHE A 85 -5.14 25.05 -27.32
C PHE A 85 -4.56 25.78 -28.55
N GLN A 86 -4.25 25.02 -29.61
CA GLN A 86 -4.00 25.59 -30.94
C GLN A 86 -5.31 26.21 -31.46
N LEU A 87 -5.45 27.53 -31.34
CA LEU A 87 -6.52 28.29 -31.98
C LEU A 87 -6.41 28.11 -33.50
N ASN A 88 -7.35 27.38 -34.06
CA ASN A 88 -7.50 27.22 -35.50
C ASN A 88 -7.95 28.58 -36.09
N GLU A 89 -7.00 29.42 -36.51
CA GLU A 89 -7.22 30.68 -37.23
C GLU A 89 -7.72 30.45 -38.68
N GLN A 90 -8.73 29.59 -38.89
CA GLN A 90 -9.27 29.24 -40.21
C GLN A 90 -10.72 29.68 -40.46
N GLN A 91 -11.28 30.59 -39.65
CA GLN A 91 -12.65 31.09 -39.87
C GLN A 91 -12.74 32.58 -40.23
N ALA A 92 -11.64 33.25 -40.59
CA ALA A 92 -11.65 34.69 -40.86
C ALA A 92 -11.64 35.10 -42.34
N ASN A 93 -11.74 34.18 -43.32
CA ASN A 93 -11.87 34.58 -44.73
C ASN A 93 -12.72 33.59 -45.54
N PHE A 94 -14.04 33.65 -45.34
CA PHE A 94 -14.98 33.45 -46.44
C PHE A 94 -15.68 34.79 -46.67
N ASN A 95 -15.17 35.53 -47.66
CA ASN A 95 -15.85 36.61 -48.36
C ASN A 95 -15.76 36.30 -49.85
#